data_AF-A0A9D7C5M0-F1
#
_entry.id   AF-A0A9D7C5M0-F1
#
_cell.length_a   1.000
_cell.length_b   1.000
_cell.length_c   1.000
_cell.angle_alpha   90.00
_cell.angle_beta   90.00
_cell.angle_gamma   90.00
#
_symmetry.space_group_name_H-M   'P 1'
#
loop_
_entity.id
_entity.type
_entity.pdbx_description
1 polymer ?
#
loop_
_entity_poly.entity_id
_entity_poly.type
_entity_poly.pdbx_seq_one_letter_code
_entity_poly.pdbx_strand_id
1 'polypeptide(L)'
;MKAETVHDQYLFARCLTEMRLIMNESIDARIILGGKQTGYKGRYPGLMEEVLIAMTSHKPVFIIGAFGGCAASVIQALLGETPETLTKEYQYKVAQYKTLANYYQQQDAGAVNEINYEKVVGFFNSAGIEGLNNGLSPDENKMLFTSVDAGLVISLLLKGLSSCVNK
;
A
#
# COMPACT_ATOMS: atom_id res chain seq x y z
N MET A 1 -17.80 10.32 -12.97
CA MET A 1 -17.85 11.43 -11.99
C MET A 1 -16.58 12.27 -12.16
N LYS A 2 -16.68 13.55 -12.55
CA LYS A 2 -15.53 14.47 -12.48
C LYS A 2 -15.55 15.08 -11.07
N ALA A 3 -14.47 14.89 -10.31
CA ALA A 3 -14.33 15.47 -8.99
C ALA A 3 -13.79 16.90 -9.14
N GLU A 4 -14.71 17.86 -9.29
CA GLU A 4 -14.37 19.26 -9.63
C GLU A 4 -14.08 20.09 -8.37
N THR A 5 -14.75 19.78 -7.25
CA THR A 5 -14.49 20.42 -5.96
C THR A 5 -13.63 19.56 -5.04
N VAL A 6 -13.04 20.16 -3.99
CA VAL A 6 -12.32 19.42 -2.94
C VAL A 6 -13.24 18.46 -2.19
N HIS A 7 -14.51 18.82 -2.02
CA HIS A 7 -15.52 17.96 -1.39
C HIS A 7 -15.79 16.72 -2.25
N ASP A 8 -15.94 16.87 -3.57
CA ASP A 8 -16.12 15.72 -4.48
C ASP A 8 -14.89 14.81 -4.47
N GLN A 9 -13.68 15.41 -4.41
CA GLN A 9 -12.43 14.65 -4.32
C GLN A 9 -12.34 13.86 -3.01
N TYR A 10 -12.80 14.44 -1.90
CA TYR A 10 -12.91 13.77 -0.61
C TYR A 10 -13.89 12.60 -0.66
N LEU A 11 -15.11 12.81 -1.15
CA LEU A 11 -16.10 11.74 -1.31
C LEU A 11 -15.56 10.63 -2.21
N PHE A 12 -14.94 10.99 -3.33
CA PHE A 12 -14.35 10.03 -4.26
C PHE A 12 -13.21 9.23 -3.60
N ALA A 13 -12.34 9.90 -2.83
CA ALA A 13 -11.27 9.25 -2.11
C ALA A 13 -11.79 8.24 -1.08
N ARG A 14 -12.87 8.58 -0.35
CA ARG A 14 -13.55 7.64 0.55
C ARG A 14 -14.18 6.46 -0.18
N CYS A 15 -14.86 6.70 -1.30
CA CYS A 15 -15.41 5.60 -2.12
C CYS A 15 -14.31 4.64 -2.60
N LEU A 16 -13.12 5.16 -2.95
CA LEU A 16 -11.98 4.31 -3.31
C LEU A 16 -11.46 3.48 -2.13
N THR A 17 -11.45 4.04 -0.91
CA THR A 17 -11.12 3.28 0.30
C THR A 17 -12.15 2.18 0.55
N GLU A 18 -13.44 2.48 0.51
CA GLU A 18 -14.51 1.49 0.68
C GLU A 18 -14.43 0.36 -0.37
N MET A 19 -14.19 0.71 -1.63
CA MET A 19 -13.97 -0.27 -2.69
C MET A 19 -12.81 -1.22 -2.36
N ARG A 20 -11.69 -0.69 -1.83
CA ARG A 20 -10.53 -1.51 -1.44
C ARG A 20 -10.82 -2.42 -0.25
N LEU A 21 -11.62 -1.96 0.71
CA LEU A 21 -12.06 -2.78 1.84
C LEU A 21 -12.90 -3.98 1.35
N ILE A 22 -13.93 -3.73 0.53
CA ILE A 22 -14.78 -4.77 -0.06
C ILE A 22 -13.95 -5.75 -0.91
N MET A 23 -13.03 -5.23 -1.74
CA MET A 23 -12.13 -6.07 -2.52
C MET A 23 -11.24 -6.93 -1.62
N ASN A 24 -10.74 -6.40 -0.51
CA ASN A 24 -9.87 -7.14 0.40
C ASN A 24 -10.59 -8.30 1.10
N GLU A 25 -11.88 -8.13 1.41
CA GLU A 25 -12.72 -9.20 1.94
C GLU A 25 -12.92 -10.34 0.94
N SER A 26 -12.95 -10.00 -0.36
CA SER A 26 -13.24 -10.93 -1.46
C SER A 26 -12.01 -11.64 -2.05
N ILE A 27 -10.81 -11.41 -1.52
CA ILE A 27 -9.56 -12.03 -1.99
C ILE A 27 -8.87 -12.82 -0.87
N ASP A 28 -8.18 -13.89 -1.24
CA ASP A 28 -7.38 -14.67 -0.30
C ASP A 28 -5.95 -14.15 -0.16
N ALA A 29 -5.42 -13.52 -1.19
CA ALA A 29 -4.07 -12.96 -1.21
C ALA A 29 -4.01 -11.74 -2.14
N ARG A 30 -3.03 -10.87 -1.89
CA ARG A 30 -2.79 -9.66 -2.70
C ARG A 30 -1.39 -9.72 -3.31
N ILE A 31 -1.31 -9.51 -4.61
CA ILE A 31 -0.04 -9.38 -5.35
C ILE A 31 0.03 -7.96 -5.89
N ILE A 32 1.09 -7.22 -5.55
CA ILE A 32 1.27 -5.83 -5.98
C ILE A 32 2.56 -5.63 -6.77
N LEU A 33 2.51 -4.69 -7.70
CA LEU A 33 3.58 -4.39 -8.64
C LEU A 33 3.49 -2.91 -9.08
N GLY A 34 4.60 -2.18 -9.03
CA GLY A 34 4.70 -0.81 -9.55
C GLY A 34 3.89 0.21 -8.74
N GLY A 35 2.96 0.89 -9.41
CA GLY A 35 2.06 1.88 -8.80
C GLY A 35 2.59 3.30 -8.74
N LYS A 36 1.67 4.27 -8.82
CA LYS A 36 1.97 5.71 -8.79
C LYS A 36 2.35 6.17 -7.39
N GLN A 37 3.42 6.98 -7.29
CA GLN A 37 3.86 7.63 -6.04
C GLN A 37 3.26 9.03 -5.85
N THR A 38 2.86 9.71 -6.94
CA THR A 38 2.20 11.03 -6.93
C THR A 38 1.11 11.10 -8.00
N GLY A 39 0.26 12.12 -7.95
CA GLY A 39 -0.81 12.32 -8.95
C GLY A 39 -1.84 11.18 -8.98
N TYR A 40 -1.94 10.41 -7.89
CA TYR A 40 -2.98 9.42 -7.68
C TYR A 40 -4.25 10.10 -7.15
N LYS A 41 -5.34 9.34 -7.13
CA LYS A 41 -6.61 9.73 -6.49
C LYS A 41 -6.80 8.87 -5.26
N GLY A 42 -7.25 9.46 -4.17
CA GLY A 42 -7.48 8.75 -2.91
C GLY A 42 -6.73 9.35 -1.75
N ARG A 43 -6.85 8.66 -0.61
CA ARG A 43 -6.28 9.04 0.69
C ARG A 43 -4.77 8.86 0.75
N TYR A 44 -4.25 7.78 0.16
CA TYR A 44 -2.84 7.44 0.05
C TYR A 44 -2.53 6.99 -1.39
N PRO A 45 -1.25 6.83 -1.78
CA PRO A 45 -0.92 6.04 -2.97
C PRO A 45 -1.68 4.71 -2.94
N GLY A 46 -2.35 4.37 -4.05
CA GLY A 46 -3.35 3.30 -4.02
C GLY A 46 -2.81 1.95 -3.53
N LEU A 47 -1.60 1.57 -3.96
CA LEU A 47 -0.96 0.33 -3.51
C LEU A 47 -0.56 0.38 -2.04
N MET A 48 -0.11 1.53 -1.54
CA MET A 48 0.18 1.69 -0.11
C MET A 48 -1.07 1.43 0.75
N GLU A 49 -2.22 1.96 0.35
CA GLU A 49 -3.48 1.73 1.06
C GLU A 49 -3.94 0.28 0.98
N GLU A 50 -3.80 -0.35 -0.20
CA GLU A 50 -4.15 -1.75 -0.39
C GLU A 50 -3.28 -2.71 0.44
N VAL A 51 -1.97 -2.43 0.55
CA VAL A 51 -1.06 -3.19 1.41
C VAL A 51 -1.40 -2.97 2.88
N LEU A 52 -1.64 -1.73 3.29
CA LEU A 52 -2.03 -1.42 4.66
C LEU A 52 -3.30 -2.20 5.07
N ILE A 53 -4.33 -2.17 4.22
CA ILE A 53 -5.59 -2.90 4.46
C ILE A 53 -5.34 -4.41 4.54
N ALA A 54 -4.62 -4.98 3.57
CA ALA A 54 -4.35 -6.42 3.51
C ALA A 54 -3.57 -6.90 4.75
N MET A 55 -2.49 -6.20 5.12
CA MET A 55 -1.68 -6.53 6.30
C MET A 55 -2.46 -6.37 7.60
N THR A 56 -3.28 -5.33 7.73
CA THR A 56 -4.14 -5.12 8.92
C THR A 56 -5.17 -6.24 9.08
N SER A 57 -5.63 -6.82 7.97
CA SER A 57 -6.54 -7.98 7.97
C SER A 57 -5.80 -9.33 7.92
N HIS A 58 -4.48 -9.35 8.13
CA HIS A 58 -3.64 -10.55 8.07
C HIS A 58 -3.73 -11.33 6.75
N LYS A 59 -4.12 -10.68 5.65
CA LYS A 59 -4.14 -11.29 4.32
C LYS A 59 -2.70 -11.37 3.77
N PRO A 60 -2.30 -12.49 3.15
CA PRO A 60 -1.05 -12.64 2.42
C PRO A 60 -0.80 -11.50 1.41
N VAL A 61 0.37 -10.86 1.49
CA VAL A 61 0.80 -9.80 0.56
C VAL A 61 2.12 -10.18 -0.12
N PHE A 62 2.12 -10.17 -1.44
CA PHE A 62 3.30 -10.37 -2.28
C PHE A 62 3.64 -9.05 -2.97
N ILE A 63 4.89 -8.61 -2.84
CA ILE A 63 5.35 -7.34 -3.43
C ILE A 63 6.44 -7.62 -4.45
N ILE A 64 6.21 -7.23 -5.69
CA ILE A 64 7.20 -7.32 -6.77
C ILE A 64 7.79 -5.91 -6.96
N GLY A 65 8.98 -5.68 -6.39
CA GLY A 65 9.59 -4.35 -6.29
C GLY A 65 10.46 -3.94 -7.48
N ALA A 66 10.89 -4.88 -8.31
CA ALA A 66 11.88 -4.65 -9.37
C ALA A 66 11.48 -3.60 -10.42
N PHE A 67 10.20 -3.26 -10.47
CA PHE A 67 9.62 -2.29 -11.40
C PHE A 67 9.42 -0.90 -10.77
N GLY A 68 9.91 -0.68 -9.55
CA GLY A 68 9.89 0.60 -8.87
C GLY A 68 8.51 1.02 -8.36
N GLY A 69 8.28 2.33 -8.32
CA GLY A 69 7.00 2.92 -7.94
C GLY A 69 6.66 2.74 -6.46
N CYS A 70 5.35 2.79 -6.16
CA CYS A 70 4.85 2.67 -4.79
C CYS A 70 5.20 1.32 -4.15
N ALA A 71 5.26 0.24 -4.93
CA ALA A 71 5.67 -1.08 -4.45
C ALA A 71 7.09 -1.05 -3.86
N ALA A 72 8.04 -0.44 -4.57
CA ALA A 72 9.41 -0.28 -4.07
C ALA A 72 9.48 0.60 -2.81
N SER A 73 8.67 1.66 -2.73
CA SER A 73 8.60 2.49 -1.52
C SER A 73 8.06 1.71 -0.31
N VAL A 74 7.04 0.88 -0.51
CA VAL A 74 6.52 0.03 0.57
C VAL A 74 7.57 -0.99 1.01
N ILE A 75 8.34 -1.58 0.10
CA ILE A 75 9.45 -2.48 0.45
C ILE A 75 10.48 -1.76 1.32
N GLN A 76 10.90 -0.55 0.95
CA GLN A 76 11.83 0.25 1.76
C GLN A 76 11.30 0.45 3.19
N ALA A 77 10.01 0.78 3.33
CA ALA A 77 9.37 0.88 4.65
C ALA A 77 9.30 -0.46 5.40
N LEU A 78 9.09 -1.59 4.72
CA LEU A 78 9.13 -2.91 5.37
C LEU A 78 10.55 -3.33 5.79
N LEU A 79 11.58 -2.70 5.23
CA LEU A 79 12.99 -2.91 5.58
C LEU A 79 13.48 -1.95 6.69
N GLY A 80 12.60 -1.14 7.27
CA GLY A 80 12.94 -0.23 8.37
C GLY A 80 13.29 1.20 7.91
N GLU A 81 13.19 1.50 6.62
CA GLU A 81 13.49 2.83 6.09
C GLU A 81 12.28 3.77 6.16
N THR A 82 12.52 5.07 5.94
CA THR A 82 11.44 6.06 5.74
C THR A 82 11.55 6.62 4.32
N PRO A 83 10.87 6.02 3.34
CA PRO A 83 10.95 6.44 1.94
C PRO A 83 10.42 7.87 1.81
N GLU A 84 11.19 8.79 1.19
CA GLU A 84 10.74 10.18 0.98
C GLU A 84 9.37 10.19 0.30
N THR A 85 9.16 9.29 -0.67
CA THR A 85 7.89 9.17 -1.40
C THR A 85 6.67 8.81 -0.54
N LEU A 86 6.85 8.28 0.67
CA LEU A 86 5.79 7.96 1.63
C LEU A 86 5.80 8.92 2.83
N THR A 87 6.27 10.15 2.65
CA THR A 87 6.18 11.19 3.68
C THR A 87 5.13 12.26 3.33
N LYS A 88 4.64 12.93 4.37
CA LYS A 88 3.72 14.07 4.20
C LYS A 88 4.37 15.17 3.38
N GLU A 89 5.64 15.48 3.65
CA GLU A 89 6.42 16.55 3.03
C GLU A 89 6.51 16.36 1.53
N TYR A 90 6.77 15.13 1.08
CA TYR A 90 6.84 14.80 -0.33
C TYR A 90 5.47 14.91 -1.01
N GLN A 91 4.45 14.33 -0.39
CA GLN A 91 3.09 14.29 -0.96
C GLN A 91 2.47 15.69 -1.04
N TYR A 92 2.80 16.57 -0.10
CA TYR A 92 2.30 17.95 -0.05
C TYR A 92 2.95 18.87 -1.09
N LYS A 93 4.01 18.42 -1.81
CA LYS A 93 4.53 19.11 -3.00
C LYS A 93 3.49 19.17 -4.13
N VAL A 94 2.54 18.23 -4.15
CA VAL A 94 1.42 18.24 -5.09
C VAL A 94 0.29 19.08 -4.53
N ALA A 95 0.08 20.28 -5.08
CA ALA A 95 -0.90 21.25 -4.58
C ALA A 95 -2.32 20.67 -4.45
N GLN A 96 -2.77 19.89 -5.44
CA GLN A 96 -4.08 19.24 -5.40
C GLN A 96 -4.22 18.29 -4.20
N TYR A 97 -3.21 17.46 -3.97
CA TYR A 97 -3.22 16.50 -2.86
C TYR A 97 -3.15 17.22 -1.50
N LYS A 98 -2.32 18.27 -1.38
CA LYS A 98 -2.26 19.09 -0.16
C LYS A 98 -3.63 19.67 0.21
N THR A 99 -4.37 20.20 -0.77
CA THR A 99 -5.72 20.72 -0.57
C THR A 99 -6.67 19.63 -0.08
N LEU A 100 -6.65 18.45 -0.71
CA LEU A 100 -7.44 17.30 -0.28
C LEU A 100 -7.08 16.85 1.15
N ALA A 101 -5.79 16.72 1.46
CA ALA A 101 -5.34 16.23 2.75
C ALA A 101 -5.68 17.20 3.90
N ASN A 102 -5.59 18.51 3.66
CA ASN A 102 -6.06 19.51 4.62
C ASN A 102 -7.58 19.43 4.84
N TYR A 103 -8.36 19.16 3.79
CA TYR A 103 -9.80 18.95 3.92
C TYR A 103 -10.11 17.69 4.74
N TYR A 104 -9.39 16.59 4.51
CA TYR A 104 -9.47 15.37 5.35
C TYR A 104 -9.23 15.69 6.82
N GLN A 105 -8.18 16.45 7.16
CA GLN A 105 -7.88 16.80 8.55
C GLN A 105 -9.01 17.59 9.20
N GLN A 106 -9.73 18.44 8.46
CA GLN A 106 -10.85 19.21 9.01
C GLN A 106 -12.09 18.35 9.27
N GLN A 107 -12.33 17.33 8.44
CA GLN A 107 -13.53 16.48 8.53
C GLN A 107 -13.34 15.27 9.46
N ASP A 108 -12.13 14.69 9.48
CA ASP A 108 -11.84 13.39 10.08
C ASP A 108 -10.69 13.45 11.11
N ALA A 109 -10.44 14.61 11.74
CA ALA A 109 -9.41 14.75 12.77
C ALA A 109 -9.57 13.68 13.88
N GLY A 110 -8.56 12.84 14.07
CA GLY A 110 -8.56 11.78 15.09
C GLY A 110 -9.49 10.60 14.80
N ALA A 111 -10.12 10.54 13.63
CA ALA A 111 -10.91 9.39 13.20
C ALA A 111 -10.02 8.30 12.56
N VAL A 112 -10.57 7.10 12.38
CA VAL A 112 -9.94 5.96 11.67
C VAL A 112 -9.47 6.35 10.25
N ASN A 113 -10.07 7.39 9.68
CA ASN A 113 -9.82 7.86 8.32
C ASN A 113 -8.73 8.94 8.20
N GLU A 114 -8.07 9.33 9.30
CA GLU A 114 -7.00 10.32 9.29
C GLU A 114 -5.85 9.96 8.31
N ILE A 115 -5.29 10.98 7.66
CA ILE A 115 -4.07 10.86 6.85
C ILE A 115 -2.86 11.06 7.75
N ASN A 116 -2.17 9.96 8.07
CA ASN A 116 -1.00 9.97 8.92
C ASN A 116 0.08 9.03 8.35
N TYR A 117 0.97 9.60 7.53
CA TYR A 117 2.06 8.85 6.89
C TYR A 117 3.05 8.26 7.89
N GLU A 118 3.38 8.98 8.97
CA GLU A 118 4.29 8.49 10.02
C GLU A 118 3.74 7.23 10.69
N LYS A 119 2.43 7.22 11.01
CA LYS A 119 1.77 6.05 11.58
C LYS A 119 1.77 4.85 10.62
N VAL A 120 1.51 5.07 9.34
CA VAL A 120 1.49 3.97 8.35
C VAL A 120 2.89 3.43 8.08
N VAL A 121 3.89 4.30 7.92
CA VAL A 121 5.29 3.87 7.75
C VAL A 121 5.80 3.19 9.02
N GLY A 122 5.46 3.70 10.21
CA GLY A 122 5.75 3.05 11.48
C GLY A 122 5.12 1.66 11.62
N PHE A 123 3.90 1.47 11.10
CA PHE A 123 3.28 0.15 11.00
C PHE A 123 4.07 -0.79 10.08
N PHE A 124 4.47 -0.35 8.89
CA PHE A 124 5.29 -1.18 7.98
C PHE A 124 6.65 -1.53 8.57
N ASN A 125 7.34 -0.56 9.17
CA ASN A 125 8.61 -0.77 9.87
C ASN A 125 8.48 -1.83 10.98
N SER A 126 7.39 -1.75 11.74
CA SER A 126 7.15 -2.65 12.88
C SER A 126 6.73 -4.05 12.43
N ALA A 127 5.93 -4.15 11.37
CA ALA A 127 5.47 -5.43 10.82
C ALA A 127 6.58 -6.17 10.06
N GLY A 128 7.44 -5.43 9.36
CA GLY A 128 8.54 -5.96 8.57
C GLY A 128 8.10 -6.97 7.50
N ILE A 129 9.07 -7.72 6.97
CA ILE A 129 8.82 -8.78 5.97
C ILE A 129 7.90 -9.87 6.53
N GLU A 130 8.01 -10.18 7.82
CA GLU A 130 7.20 -11.23 8.48
C GLU A 130 5.71 -10.89 8.48
N GLY A 131 5.36 -9.60 8.60
CA GLY A 131 3.99 -9.12 8.53
C GLY A 131 3.30 -9.29 7.16
N LEU A 132 4.03 -9.71 6.12
CA LEU A 132 3.45 -9.99 4.81
C LEU A 132 2.57 -11.25 4.79
N ASN A 133 2.71 -12.16 5.77
CA ASN A 133 1.89 -13.37 5.90
C ASN A 133 1.80 -14.23 4.62
N ASN A 134 2.82 -14.18 3.78
CA ASN A 134 2.76 -14.71 2.41
C ASN A 134 3.38 -16.10 2.23
N GLY A 135 3.80 -16.74 3.33
CA GLY A 135 4.36 -18.09 3.34
C GLY A 135 5.79 -18.20 2.78
N LEU A 136 6.42 -17.08 2.40
CA LEU A 136 7.82 -17.03 1.96
C LEU A 136 8.74 -16.70 3.12
N SER A 137 9.97 -17.21 3.06
CA SER A 137 11.03 -16.80 4.00
C SER A 137 11.42 -15.33 3.79
N PRO A 138 12.11 -14.70 4.76
CA PRO A 138 12.63 -13.34 4.56
C PRO A 138 13.54 -13.20 3.35
N ASP A 139 14.38 -14.20 3.05
CA ASP A 139 15.28 -14.15 1.90
C ASP A 139 14.55 -14.39 0.58
N GLU A 140 13.50 -15.22 0.58
CA GLU A 140 12.62 -15.38 -0.57
C GLU A 140 11.85 -14.12 -0.90
N ASN A 141 11.37 -13.40 0.11
CA ASN A 141 10.77 -12.09 -0.07
C ASN A 141 11.78 -11.10 -0.67
N LYS A 142 13.02 -11.05 -0.18
CA LYS A 142 14.07 -10.19 -0.77
C LYS A 142 14.37 -10.54 -2.23
N MET A 143 14.36 -11.84 -2.59
CA MET A 143 14.46 -12.26 -3.98
C MET A 143 13.26 -11.76 -4.81
N LEU A 144 12.04 -11.91 -4.30
CA LEU A 144 10.83 -11.43 -4.98
C LEU A 144 10.82 -9.91 -5.15
N PHE A 145 11.32 -9.16 -4.17
CA PHE A 145 11.40 -7.69 -4.20
C PHE A 145 12.29 -7.18 -5.33
N THR A 146 13.31 -7.95 -5.74
CA THR A 146 14.35 -7.48 -6.66
C THR A 146 14.36 -8.20 -8.01
N SER A 147 13.65 -9.33 -8.14
CA SER A 147 13.67 -10.13 -9.35
C SER A 147 12.89 -9.51 -10.52
N VAL A 148 13.52 -9.49 -11.69
CA VAL A 148 12.89 -9.26 -13.00
C VAL A 148 12.67 -10.56 -13.78
N ASP A 149 13.15 -11.70 -13.25
CA ASP A 149 12.96 -13.02 -13.85
C ASP A 149 11.53 -13.49 -13.55
N ALA A 150 10.69 -13.52 -14.60
CA ALA A 150 9.31 -13.96 -14.51
C ALA A 150 9.17 -15.40 -14.00
N GLY A 151 10.08 -16.31 -14.36
CA GLY A 151 10.07 -17.69 -13.91
C GLY A 151 10.30 -17.78 -12.40
N LEU A 152 11.31 -17.06 -11.89
CA LEU A 152 11.56 -16.98 -10.45
C LEU A 152 10.38 -16.33 -9.71
N VAL A 153 9.86 -15.21 -10.21
CA VAL A 153 8.70 -14.52 -9.61
C VAL A 153 7.50 -15.47 -9.52
N ILE A 154 7.13 -16.14 -10.62
CA ILE A 154 6.02 -17.11 -10.62
C ILE A 154 6.28 -18.24 -9.64
N SER A 155 7.50 -18.78 -9.60
CA SER A 155 7.84 -19.88 -8.68
C SER A 155 7.66 -19.50 -7.20
N LEU A 156 8.07 -18.29 -6.82
CA LEU A 156 7.92 -17.77 -5.45
C LEU A 156 6.45 -17.47 -5.13
N LEU A 157 5.70 -16.87 -6.05
CA LEU A 157 4.26 -16.64 -5.87
C LEU A 157 3.51 -17.96 -5.65
N LEU A 158 3.73 -18.96 -6.49
CA LEU A 158 3.09 -20.27 -6.35
C LEU A 158 3.47 -20.97 -5.04
N LYS A 159 4.74 -20.90 -4.64
CA LYS A 159 5.21 -21.44 -3.35
C LYS A 159 4.49 -20.79 -2.17
N GLY A 160 4.45 -19.46 -2.14
CA GLY A 160 3.81 -18.72 -1.06
C GLY A 160 2.31 -18.98 -0.99
N LEU A 161 1.60 -18.85 -2.12
CA LEU A 161 0.15 -19.10 -2.21
C LEU A 161 -0.22 -20.51 -1.75
N SER A 162 0.54 -21.52 -2.16
CA SER A 162 0.30 -22.91 -1.73
C SER A 162 0.45 -23.11 -0.22
N SER A 163 1.22 -22.23 0.45
CA SER A 163 1.52 -22.31 1.87
C SER A 163 0.53 -21.54 2.75
N CYS A 164 -0.16 -20.54 2.19
CA CYS A 164 -1.02 -19.61 2.95
C CYS A 164 -2.49 -19.56 2.53
N VAL A 165 -2.87 -20.04 1.33
CA VAL A 165 -4.27 -19.98 0.83
C VAL A 165 -5.04 -21.29 1.02
N ASN A 166 -4.36 -22.42 1.24
CA ASN A 166 -4.99 -23.74 1.41
C ASN A 166 -5.09 -24.22 2.88
N LYS A 167 -5.16 -23.29 3.85
CA LYS A 167 -5.29 -23.62 5.28
C LYS A 167 -6.63 -23.20 5.83
#